data_AF-A0A920D1J7-F1
#
_entry.id   AF-A0A920D1J7-F1
#
_cell.length_a   1.000
_cell.length_b   1.000
_cell.length_c   1.000
_cell.angle_alpha   90.00
_cell.angle_beta   90.00
_cell.angle_gamma   90.00
#
_symmetry.space_group_name_H-M   'P 1'
#
loop_
_entity.id
_entity.type
_entity.pdbx_description
1 polymer ?
#
loop_
_entity_poly.entity_id
_entity_poly.type
_entity_poly.pdbx_seq_one_letter_code
_entity_poly.pdbx_strand_id
1 'polypeptide(L)'
;MSILKNKGLWIGGLIVVIAIAVIIGFQVLGKTKLQPLSPERIAELREQYPAYNEDPEFVTMKSSSFMEIVDIAETVIIGEVISELPPYEVDLGKLGEVHEKIGEKQASQGLPVYKPSFVQYEVQVEKVIRGEPVKDTILLAYNSDFVGYEPKLEKGMKIVSGVSAGQELHEGKHFFTRFGTYYIVDDHYVLSAVDDSYSKLMNGQTLDSLINEIVARK
;
A
#
# COMPACT_ATOMS: atom_id res chain seq x y z
N MET A 1 -55.57 38.74 28.17
CA MET A 1 -54.21 39.23 27.86
C MET A 1 -53.22 38.07 28.01
N SER A 2 -53.09 37.18 27.00
CA SER A 2 -52.26 35.95 27.14
C SER A 2 -51.76 35.33 25.81
N ILE A 3 -51.89 36.00 24.66
CA ILE A 3 -51.51 35.40 23.35
C ILE A 3 -50.12 35.90 22.88
N LEU A 4 -49.53 36.89 23.56
CA LEU A 4 -48.26 37.51 23.15
C LEU A 4 -46.99 36.82 23.69
N LYS A 5 -47.08 35.87 24.64
CA LYS A 5 -45.88 35.22 25.23
C LYS A 5 -45.32 34.04 24.42
N ASN A 6 -46.08 33.44 23.49
CA ASN A 6 -45.64 32.25 22.76
C ASN A 6 -44.90 32.55 21.44
N LYS A 7 -44.98 33.76 20.88
CA LYS A 7 -44.35 34.06 19.58
C LYS A 7 -42.82 34.10 19.66
N GLY A 8 -42.25 34.54 20.79
CA GLY A 8 -40.80 34.59 20.98
C GLY A 8 -40.13 33.22 21.05
N LEU A 9 -40.84 32.20 21.59
CA LEU A 9 -40.32 30.84 21.70
C LEU A 9 -40.22 30.14 20.33
N TRP A 10 -41.22 30.37 19.46
CA TRP A 10 -41.26 29.82 18.10
C TRP A 10 -40.23 30.48 17.17
N ILE A 11 -40.00 31.80 17.31
CA ILE A 11 -38.99 32.52 16.54
C ILE A 11 -37.57 32.09 16.96
N GLY A 12 -37.32 31.91 18.26
CA GLY A 12 -36.04 31.40 18.77
C GLY A 12 -35.74 29.97 18.29
N GLY A 13 -36.73 29.09 18.29
CA GLY A 13 -36.58 27.72 17.77
C GLY A 13 -36.26 27.68 16.27
N LEU A 14 -36.89 28.54 15.46
CA LEU A 14 -36.66 28.60 14.02
C LEU A 14 -35.23 29.07 13.68
N ILE A 15 -34.70 30.05 14.43
CA ILE A 15 -33.34 30.57 14.24
C ILE A 15 -32.30 29.47 14.54
N VAL A 16 -32.52 28.66 15.59
CA VAL A 16 -31.62 27.56 15.94
C VAL A 16 -31.63 26.46 14.86
N VAL A 17 -32.79 26.11 14.32
CA VAL A 17 -32.89 25.11 13.25
C VAL A 17 -32.20 25.58 11.98
N ILE A 18 -32.35 26.86 11.62
CA ILE A 18 -31.67 27.45 10.46
C ILE A 18 -30.15 27.48 10.68
N ALA A 19 -29.68 27.84 11.88
CA ALA A 19 -28.26 27.84 12.20
C ALA A 19 -27.65 26.43 12.10
N ILE A 20 -28.34 25.41 12.60
CA ILE A 20 -27.93 24.00 12.47
C ILE A 20 -27.91 23.57 11.01
N ALA A 21 -28.93 23.91 10.22
CA ALA A 21 -28.98 23.58 8.79
C ALA A 21 -27.87 24.28 7.99
N VAL A 22 -27.48 25.51 8.36
CA VAL A 22 -26.36 26.24 7.75
C VAL A 22 -25.02 25.61 8.13
N ILE A 23 -24.83 25.18 9.38
CA ILE A 23 -23.61 24.50 9.83
C ILE A 23 -23.46 23.14 9.14
N ILE A 24 -24.53 22.35 9.09
CA ILE A 24 -24.57 21.07 8.36
C ILE A 24 -24.35 21.34 6.86
N GLY A 25 -25.01 22.36 6.31
CA GLY A 25 -24.82 22.79 4.92
C GLY A 25 -23.37 23.14 4.62
N PHE A 26 -22.69 23.90 5.48
CA PHE A 26 -21.27 24.24 5.33
C PHE A 26 -20.35 23.02 5.48
N GLN A 27 -20.67 22.08 6.37
CA GLN A 27 -19.90 20.83 6.50
C GLN A 27 -20.09 19.88 5.31
N VAL A 28 -21.29 19.86 4.72
CA VAL A 28 -21.63 19.03 3.56
C VAL A 28 -21.12 19.65 2.25
N LEU A 29 -21.19 20.98 2.11
CA LEU A 29 -20.75 21.73 0.92
C LEU A 29 -19.26 22.08 0.96
N GLY A 30 -18.64 22.09 2.15
CA GLY A 30 -17.23 22.45 2.36
C GLY A 30 -16.22 21.33 2.08
N LYS A 31 -16.64 20.19 1.54
CA LYS A 31 -15.69 19.22 0.98
C LYS A 31 -15.14 19.77 -0.33
N THR A 32 -14.14 20.63 -0.24
CA THR A 32 -13.34 21.04 -1.39
C THR A 32 -12.83 19.77 -2.05
N LYS A 33 -13.32 19.47 -3.27
CA LYS A 33 -12.86 18.30 -4.02
C LYS A 33 -11.38 18.50 -4.30
N LEU A 34 -10.54 17.65 -3.73
CA LEU A 34 -9.11 17.67 -3.98
C LEU A 34 -8.89 17.54 -5.50
N GLN A 35 -8.10 18.45 -6.06
CA GLN A 35 -7.72 18.39 -7.47
C GLN A 35 -6.47 17.52 -7.60
N PRO A 36 -6.29 16.81 -8.73
CA PRO A 36 -5.07 16.06 -8.97
C PRO A 36 -3.81 16.93 -8.86
N LEU A 37 -2.70 16.34 -8.42
CA LEU A 37 -1.41 17.02 -8.37
C LEU A 37 -0.98 17.49 -9.75
N SER A 38 -0.27 18.63 -9.79
CA SER A 38 0.34 19.10 -11.03
C SER A 38 1.54 18.21 -11.42
N PRO A 39 1.90 18.17 -12.72
CA PRO A 39 3.08 17.43 -13.18
C PRO A 39 4.37 17.86 -12.48
N GLU A 40 4.52 19.15 -12.17
CA GLU A 40 5.69 19.68 -11.46
C GLU A 40 5.77 19.11 -10.05
N ARG A 41 4.65 19.07 -9.32
CA ARG A 41 4.61 18.49 -7.97
C ARG A 41 4.88 16.99 -7.99
N ILE A 42 4.39 16.27 -9.00
CA ILE A 42 4.70 14.85 -9.19
C ILE A 42 6.20 14.67 -9.41
N ALA A 43 6.83 15.49 -10.25
CA ALA A 43 8.26 15.43 -10.51
C ALA A 43 9.11 15.69 -9.26
N GLU A 44 8.74 16.67 -8.44
CA GLU A 44 9.39 16.93 -7.14
C GLU A 44 9.28 15.73 -6.20
N LEU A 45 8.10 15.14 -6.08
CA LEU A 45 7.87 13.99 -5.20
C LEU A 45 8.63 12.74 -5.65
N ARG A 46 8.93 12.59 -6.95
CA ARG A 46 9.72 11.45 -7.46
C ARG A 46 11.16 11.40 -6.94
N GLU A 47 11.69 12.50 -6.42
CA GLU A 47 13.00 12.49 -5.74
C GLU A 47 12.97 11.67 -4.45
N GLN A 48 11.85 11.69 -3.73
CA GLN A 48 11.65 10.93 -2.48
C GLN A 48 10.93 9.59 -2.72
N TYR A 49 10.09 9.52 -3.76
CA TYR A 49 9.25 8.37 -4.09
C TYR A 49 9.54 7.87 -5.52
N PRO A 50 10.72 7.29 -5.75
CA PRO A 50 11.16 6.88 -7.08
C PRO A 50 10.26 5.79 -7.68
N ALA A 51 10.18 5.75 -9.00
CA ALA A 51 9.62 4.62 -9.73
C ALA A 51 10.73 3.61 -10.07
N TYR A 52 10.43 2.32 -9.94
CA TYR A 52 11.34 1.21 -10.13
C TYR A 52 10.95 0.45 -11.40
N ASN A 53 11.54 0.84 -12.52
CA ASN A 53 11.12 0.36 -13.85
C ASN A 53 12.07 -0.67 -14.48
N GLU A 54 13.25 -0.88 -13.88
CA GLU A 54 14.30 -1.74 -14.43
C GLU A 54 14.16 -3.18 -13.93
N ASP A 55 14.59 -4.16 -14.71
CA ASP A 55 14.66 -5.55 -14.25
C ASP A 55 16.10 -5.90 -13.84
N PRO A 56 16.29 -6.90 -12.95
CA PRO A 56 17.61 -7.44 -12.67
C PRO A 56 18.33 -7.88 -13.95
N GLU A 57 19.66 -7.73 -13.98
CA GLU A 57 20.46 -8.17 -15.12
C GLU A 57 20.18 -9.65 -15.45
N PHE A 58 20.03 -9.95 -16.75
CA PHE A 58 19.73 -11.30 -17.26
C PHE A 58 18.39 -11.88 -16.84
N VAL A 59 17.52 -11.12 -16.18
CA VAL A 59 16.14 -11.48 -15.84
C VAL A 59 15.20 -10.55 -16.61
N THR A 60 14.10 -11.09 -17.12
CA THR A 60 13.00 -10.28 -17.64
C THR A 60 11.76 -10.62 -16.83
N MET A 61 11.23 -9.61 -16.13
CA MET A 61 10.05 -9.76 -15.31
C MET A 61 8.81 -9.47 -16.15
N LYS A 62 7.72 -10.17 -15.87
CA LYS A 62 6.42 -9.78 -16.43
C LYS A 62 5.99 -8.48 -15.75
N SER A 63 6.03 -7.37 -16.49
CA SER A 63 5.43 -6.12 -16.05
C SER A 63 3.91 -6.31 -15.92
N SER A 64 3.44 -6.36 -14.67
CA SER A 64 2.03 -6.49 -14.34
C SER A 64 1.53 -5.12 -13.91
N SER A 65 0.37 -4.71 -14.40
CA SER A 65 -0.28 -3.50 -13.90
C SER A 65 -0.67 -3.66 -12.43
N PHE A 66 -0.78 -2.54 -11.72
CA PHE A 66 -1.27 -2.53 -10.34
C PHE A 66 -2.60 -3.26 -10.18
N MET A 67 -3.51 -3.05 -11.13
CA MET A 67 -4.77 -3.74 -11.13
C MET A 67 -4.55 -5.25 -11.28
N GLU A 68 -3.77 -5.75 -12.24
CA GLU A 68 -3.50 -7.21 -12.28
C GLU A 68 -2.96 -7.78 -10.95
N ILE A 69 -2.14 -7.03 -10.20
CA ILE A 69 -1.73 -7.43 -8.85
C ILE A 69 -2.90 -7.45 -7.86
N VAL A 70 -3.77 -6.43 -7.86
CA VAL A 70 -4.98 -6.39 -7.02
C VAL A 70 -5.88 -7.61 -7.23
N ASP A 71 -5.94 -8.16 -8.45
CA ASP A 71 -6.77 -9.34 -8.74
C ASP A 71 -6.25 -10.62 -8.12
N ILE A 72 -4.92 -10.76 -8.03
CA ILE A 72 -4.26 -11.98 -7.56
C ILE A 72 -3.80 -11.90 -6.10
N ALA A 73 -3.71 -10.68 -5.54
CA ALA A 73 -3.37 -10.47 -4.14
C ALA A 73 -4.46 -11.03 -3.23
N GLU A 74 -4.04 -11.62 -2.11
CA GLU A 74 -4.97 -12.13 -1.09
C GLU A 74 -5.63 -10.97 -0.32
N THR A 75 -4.85 -9.92 -0.06
CA THR A 75 -5.31 -8.72 0.64
C THR A 75 -4.71 -7.48 0.00
N VAL A 76 -5.45 -6.37 -0.03
CA VAL A 76 -4.94 -5.04 -0.37
C VAL A 76 -5.05 -4.15 0.85
N ILE A 77 -3.95 -3.55 1.28
CA ILE A 77 -3.86 -2.76 2.51
C ILE A 77 -3.50 -1.30 2.25
N ILE A 78 -3.86 -0.44 3.21
CA ILE A 78 -3.21 0.84 3.49
C ILE A 78 -2.42 0.65 4.77
N GLY A 79 -1.15 1.04 4.77
CA GLY A 79 -0.32 0.97 5.96
C GLY A 79 0.81 1.98 5.98
N GLU A 80 1.36 2.20 7.17
CA GLU A 80 2.53 3.04 7.44
C GLU A 80 3.72 2.16 7.79
N VAL A 81 4.87 2.42 7.16
CA VAL A 81 6.12 1.73 7.44
C VAL A 81 6.69 2.20 8.77
N ILE A 82 6.81 1.30 9.73
CA ILE A 82 7.32 1.60 11.08
C ILE A 82 8.84 1.50 11.12
N SER A 83 9.39 0.46 10.48
CA SER A 83 10.84 0.24 10.40
C SER A 83 11.23 -0.72 9.30
N GLU A 84 12.46 -0.59 8.82
CA GLU A 84 13.16 -1.66 8.10
C GLU A 84 13.80 -2.59 9.14
N LEU A 85 13.52 -3.89 9.03
CA LEU A 85 14.07 -4.90 9.92
C LEU A 85 15.30 -5.55 9.28
N PRO A 86 16.23 -6.12 10.08
CA PRO A 86 17.35 -6.89 9.53
C PRO A 86 16.86 -7.97 8.57
N PRO A 87 17.53 -8.23 7.45
CA PRO A 87 17.10 -9.27 6.52
C PRO A 87 17.08 -10.64 7.19
N TYR A 88 16.24 -11.53 6.68
CA TYR A 88 16.21 -12.93 7.13
C TYR A 88 16.63 -13.86 6.00
N GLU A 89 17.17 -15.02 6.37
CA GLU A 89 17.53 -16.08 5.43
C GLU A 89 16.62 -17.28 5.61
N VAL A 90 16.32 -17.98 4.52
CA VAL A 90 15.61 -19.24 4.56
C VAL A 90 16.54 -20.40 4.20
N ASP A 91 16.36 -21.51 4.91
CA ASP A 91 17.08 -22.74 4.63
C ASP A 91 16.21 -23.66 3.79
N LEU A 92 16.45 -23.64 2.48
CA LEU A 92 15.68 -24.44 1.52
C LEU A 92 15.78 -25.95 1.80
N GLY A 93 16.84 -26.42 2.47
CA GLY A 93 16.97 -27.83 2.86
C GLY A 93 15.82 -28.32 3.75
N LYS A 94 15.09 -27.40 4.38
CA LYS A 94 13.93 -27.69 5.24
C LYS A 94 12.62 -27.86 4.47
N LEU A 95 12.59 -27.62 3.16
CA LEU A 95 11.42 -27.81 2.29
C LEU A 95 11.20 -29.28 1.86
N GLY A 96 12.01 -30.20 2.39
CA GLY A 96 11.83 -31.64 2.22
C GLY A 96 13.04 -32.34 1.58
N GLU A 97 12.91 -33.67 1.43
CA GLU A 97 14.00 -34.59 1.10
C GLU A 97 14.75 -34.23 -0.20
N VAL A 98 14.05 -33.69 -1.20
CA VAL A 98 14.67 -33.27 -2.46
C VAL A 98 15.63 -32.09 -2.25
N HIS A 99 15.23 -31.09 -1.47
CA HIS A 99 16.05 -29.91 -1.24
C HIS A 99 17.21 -30.20 -0.29
N GLU A 100 17.00 -31.07 0.70
CA GLU A 100 18.06 -31.62 1.55
C GLU A 100 19.15 -32.30 0.70
N LYS A 101 18.76 -33.21 -0.20
CA LYS A 101 19.70 -33.89 -1.11
C LYS A 101 20.44 -32.94 -2.05
N ILE A 102 19.81 -31.85 -2.48
CA ILE A 102 20.48 -30.80 -3.28
C ILE A 102 21.54 -30.10 -2.44
N GLY A 103 21.20 -29.73 -1.19
CA GLY A 103 22.14 -29.10 -0.25
C GLY A 103 23.32 -30.01 0.09
N GLU A 104 23.07 -31.29 0.39
CA GLU A 104 24.12 -32.29 0.61
C GLU A 104 25.02 -32.45 -0.62
N LYS A 105 24.45 -32.51 -1.82
CA LYS A 105 25.21 -32.60 -3.07
C LYS A 105 26.09 -31.38 -3.29
N GLN A 106 25.57 -30.17 -3.06
CA GLN A 106 26.36 -28.93 -3.13
C GLN A 106 27.52 -28.96 -2.14
N ALA A 107 27.25 -29.29 -0.88
CA ALA A 107 28.28 -29.40 0.15
C ALA A 107 29.34 -30.44 -0.19
N SER A 108 28.95 -31.61 -0.74
CA SER A 108 29.88 -32.67 -1.16
C SER A 108 30.81 -32.24 -2.30
N GLN A 109 30.41 -31.22 -3.07
CA GLN A 109 31.21 -30.62 -4.14
C GLN A 109 32.02 -29.40 -3.66
N GLY A 110 32.02 -29.11 -2.35
CA GLY A 110 32.67 -27.92 -1.77
C GLY A 110 31.96 -26.61 -2.14
N LEU A 111 30.73 -26.67 -2.64
CA LEU A 111 29.92 -25.48 -2.95
C LEU A 111 29.17 -25.03 -1.70
N PRO A 112 29.06 -23.71 -1.47
CA PRO A 112 28.23 -23.20 -0.39
C PRO A 112 26.76 -23.57 -0.65
N VAL A 113 26.07 -23.98 0.41
CA VAL A 113 24.61 -24.17 0.36
C VAL A 113 23.97 -22.79 0.25
N TYR A 114 23.25 -22.56 -0.84
CA TYR A 114 22.58 -21.29 -1.09
C TYR A 114 21.43 -21.10 -0.10
N LYS A 115 21.43 -19.97 0.60
CA LYS A 115 20.37 -19.53 1.50
C LYS A 115 19.82 -18.20 0.98
N PRO A 116 18.65 -18.20 0.35
CA PRO A 116 18.06 -16.95 -0.12
C PRO A 116 17.80 -16.03 1.07
N SER A 117 18.17 -14.75 0.88
CA SER A 117 17.95 -13.68 1.85
C SER A 117 16.76 -12.83 1.43
N PHE A 118 16.09 -12.24 2.40
CA PHE A 118 14.90 -11.42 2.19
C PHE A 118 14.97 -10.14 3.00
N VAL A 119 14.70 -9.02 2.33
CA VAL A 119 14.45 -7.73 2.98
C VAL A 119 13.10 -7.78 3.65
N GLN A 120 12.96 -7.15 4.82
CA GLN A 120 11.69 -7.08 5.53
C GLN A 120 11.42 -5.73 6.17
N TYR A 121 10.14 -5.35 6.17
CA TYR A 121 9.64 -4.13 6.77
C TYR A 121 8.53 -4.45 7.76
N GLU A 122 8.52 -3.75 8.89
CA GLU A 122 7.38 -3.72 9.79
C GLU A 122 6.41 -2.62 9.33
N VAL A 123 5.15 -3.01 9.10
CA VAL A 123 4.11 -2.10 8.61
C VAL A 123 2.91 -2.16 9.55
N GLN A 124 2.50 -0.99 10.02
CA GLN A 124 1.24 -0.80 10.72
C GLN A 124 0.13 -0.65 9.68
N VAL A 125 -0.78 -1.62 9.64
CA VAL A 125 -1.97 -1.60 8.80
C VAL A 125 -2.96 -0.59 9.38
N GLU A 126 -3.32 0.40 8.58
CA GLU A 126 -4.36 1.38 8.92
C GLU A 126 -5.73 0.89 8.45
N LYS A 127 -5.77 0.21 7.30
CA LYS A 127 -7.01 -0.27 6.68
C LYS A 127 -6.76 -1.41 5.71
N VAL A 128 -7.64 -2.42 5.74
CA VAL A 128 -7.79 -3.38 4.65
C VAL A 128 -8.80 -2.84 3.64
N ILE A 129 -8.40 -2.66 2.38
CA ILE A 129 -9.28 -2.17 1.30
C ILE A 129 -10.08 -3.33 0.70
N ARG A 130 -9.42 -4.47 0.44
CA ARG A 130 -9.98 -5.65 -0.22
C ARG A 130 -9.31 -6.91 0.32
N GLY A 131 -10.03 -8.03 0.33
CA GLY A 131 -9.48 -9.35 0.68
C GLY A 131 -9.62 -9.71 2.16
N GLU A 132 -8.81 -10.67 2.59
CA GLU A 132 -8.90 -11.22 3.95
C GLU A 132 -8.37 -10.24 5.01
N PRO A 133 -8.94 -10.23 6.23
CA PRO A 133 -8.39 -9.46 7.33
C PRO A 133 -6.96 -9.88 7.66
N VAL A 134 -6.11 -8.90 7.94
CA VAL A 134 -4.74 -9.12 8.43
C VAL A 134 -4.58 -8.54 9.83
N LYS A 135 -3.46 -8.87 10.49
CA LYS A 135 -3.10 -8.28 11.78
C LYS A 135 -2.88 -6.77 11.64
N ASP A 136 -3.07 -6.04 12.73
CA ASP A 136 -2.81 -4.59 12.80
C ASP A 136 -1.36 -4.26 12.42
N THR A 137 -0.41 -5.14 12.75
CA THR A 137 0.98 -5.02 12.32
C THR A 137 1.35 -6.27 11.53
N ILE A 138 1.91 -6.08 10.34
CA ILE A 138 2.40 -7.15 9.47
C ILE A 138 3.86 -6.93 9.11
N LEU A 139 4.50 -8.01 8.66
CA LEU A 139 5.84 -7.96 8.11
C LEU A 139 5.75 -8.11 6.59
N LEU A 140 6.14 -7.06 5.87
CA LEU A 140 6.32 -7.14 4.42
C LEU A 140 7.70 -7.70 4.11
N ALA A 141 7.83 -8.47 3.04
CA ALA A 141 9.10 -9.00 2.59
C ALA A 141 9.20 -9.12 1.07
N TYR A 142 10.41 -9.04 0.55
CA TYR A 142 10.77 -9.42 -0.83
C TYR A 142 12.18 -10.03 -0.84
N ASN A 143 12.51 -10.80 -1.87
CA ASN A 143 13.82 -11.45 -1.99
C ASN A 143 14.93 -10.40 -2.20
N SER A 144 16.01 -10.46 -1.40
CA SER A 144 17.13 -9.52 -1.43
C SER A 144 17.84 -9.42 -2.79
N ASP A 145 17.71 -10.42 -3.66
CA ASP A 145 18.20 -10.37 -5.04
C ASP A 145 17.52 -9.26 -5.87
N PHE A 146 16.38 -8.73 -5.41
CA PHE A 146 15.65 -7.63 -6.03
C PHE A 146 15.91 -6.26 -5.35
N VAL A 147 16.90 -6.15 -4.47
CA VAL A 147 17.30 -4.85 -3.91
C VAL A 147 17.71 -3.91 -5.06
N GLY A 148 17.13 -2.70 -5.07
CA GLY A 148 17.31 -1.72 -6.15
C GLY A 148 16.28 -1.84 -7.27
N TYR A 149 15.53 -2.94 -7.32
CA TYR A 149 14.45 -3.17 -8.28
C TYR A 149 13.06 -3.14 -7.62
N GLU A 150 12.99 -3.44 -6.32
CA GLU A 150 11.80 -3.28 -5.47
C GLU A 150 11.87 -1.97 -4.66
N PRO A 151 10.72 -1.39 -4.27
CA PRO A 151 10.69 -0.10 -3.61
C PRO A 151 11.37 -0.19 -2.24
N LYS A 152 12.34 0.69 -2.03
CA LYS A 152 12.94 0.87 -0.71
C LYS A 152 11.98 1.69 0.15
N LEU A 153 11.37 1.06 1.13
CA LEU A 153 10.42 1.72 2.02
C LEU A 153 11.14 2.30 3.24
N GLU A 154 10.94 3.59 3.49
CA GLU A 154 11.51 4.27 4.65
C GLU A 154 10.47 4.44 5.76
N LYS A 155 10.95 4.59 7.00
CA LYS A 155 10.08 4.86 8.15
C LYS A 155 9.20 6.08 7.91
N GLY A 156 7.91 5.95 8.20
CA GLY A 156 6.89 6.99 8.04
C GLY A 156 6.28 7.05 6.63
N MET A 157 6.79 6.28 5.66
CA MET A 157 6.14 6.16 4.36
C MET A 157 4.81 5.44 4.50
N LYS A 158 3.77 6.01 3.90
CA LYS A 158 2.45 5.40 3.79
C LYS A 158 2.28 4.78 2.41
N ILE A 159 1.68 3.61 2.35
CA ILE A 159 1.53 2.85 1.11
C ILE A 159 0.13 2.26 0.97
N VAL A 160 -0.29 2.09 -0.28
CA VAL A 160 -1.29 1.11 -0.69
C VAL A 160 -0.54 -0.06 -1.30
N SER A 161 -0.75 -1.28 -0.82
CA SER A 161 -0.09 -2.45 -1.40
C SER A 161 -0.96 -3.69 -1.45
N GLY A 162 -0.92 -4.39 -2.58
CA GLY A 162 -1.41 -5.77 -2.69
C GLY A 162 -0.39 -6.72 -2.08
N VAL A 163 -0.86 -7.55 -1.15
CA VAL A 163 -0.02 -8.45 -0.36
C VAL A 163 -0.56 -9.88 -0.37
N SER A 164 0.34 -10.84 -0.30
CA SER A 164 0.02 -12.27 -0.19
C SER A 164 0.78 -12.90 0.97
N ALA A 165 0.12 -13.74 1.77
CA ALA A 165 0.74 -14.39 2.91
C ALA A 165 1.84 -15.36 2.46
N GLY A 166 2.98 -15.30 3.15
CA GLY A 166 4.06 -16.26 2.98
C GLY A 166 3.65 -17.63 3.53
N GLN A 167 4.00 -18.68 2.79
CA GLN A 167 3.76 -20.07 3.16
C GLN A 167 5.07 -20.75 3.61
N GLU A 168 4.94 -21.86 4.35
CA GLU A 168 6.06 -22.71 4.77
C GLU A 168 7.17 -21.91 5.49
N LEU A 169 8.34 -21.73 4.86
CA LEU A 169 9.47 -21.01 5.45
C LEU A 169 9.24 -19.51 5.64
N HIS A 170 8.12 -18.99 5.13
CA HIS A 170 7.76 -17.57 5.18
C HIS A 170 6.55 -17.28 6.06
N GLU A 171 6.15 -18.22 6.92
CA GLU A 171 5.01 -18.03 7.83
C GLU A 171 5.13 -16.71 8.63
N GLY A 172 4.02 -15.97 8.66
CA GLY A 172 3.91 -14.67 9.33
C GLY A 172 4.54 -13.49 8.56
N LYS A 173 5.02 -13.71 7.34
CA LYS A 173 5.43 -12.65 6.39
C LYS A 173 4.36 -12.46 5.31
N HIS A 174 4.37 -11.31 4.66
CA HIS A 174 3.56 -11.04 3.48
C HIS A 174 4.45 -10.51 2.37
N PHE A 175 4.29 -11.06 1.17
CA PHE A 175 5.03 -10.64 0.00
C PHE A 175 4.32 -9.49 -0.69
N PHE A 176 5.12 -8.54 -1.16
CA PHE A 176 4.68 -7.38 -1.93
C PHE A 176 5.67 -7.14 -3.07
N THR A 177 5.29 -6.28 -4.01
CA THR A 177 6.14 -5.89 -5.15
C THR A 177 5.81 -4.48 -5.61
N ARG A 178 6.73 -3.84 -6.33
CA ARG A 178 6.62 -2.53 -6.98
C ARG A 178 5.36 -2.41 -7.82
N PHE A 179 5.00 -3.48 -8.54
CA PHE A 179 3.82 -3.51 -9.41
C PHE A 179 2.53 -3.37 -8.59
N GLY A 180 2.53 -3.88 -7.37
CA GLY A 180 1.39 -3.85 -6.46
C GLY A 180 1.40 -2.70 -5.48
N THR A 181 2.29 -1.70 -5.62
CA THR A 181 2.53 -0.69 -4.58
C THR A 181 2.36 0.73 -5.09
N TYR A 182 1.57 1.52 -4.37
CA TYR A 182 1.52 2.97 -4.46
C TYR A 182 1.98 3.58 -3.14
N TYR A 183 2.75 4.66 -3.21
CA TYR A 183 3.00 5.56 -2.09
C TYR A 183 1.80 6.48 -1.89
N ILE A 184 1.49 6.80 -0.65
CA ILE A 184 0.57 7.87 -0.26
C ILE A 184 1.42 9.10 0.08
N VAL A 185 1.19 10.18 -0.66
CA VAL A 185 1.99 11.41 -0.61
C VAL A 185 1.09 12.61 -0.35
N ASP A 186 1.64 13.63 0.32
CA ASP A 186 0.88 14.82 0.77
C ASP A 186 -0.45 14.42 1.45
N ASP A 187 -0.41 13.31 2.21
CA ASP A 187 -1.49 12.63 2.95
C ASP A 187 -2.69 12.12 2.15
N HIS A 188 -2.89 12.58 0.92
CA HIS A 188 -4.15 12.40 0.18
C HIS A 188 -3.97 11.97 -1.26
N TYR A 189 -2.74 11.94 -1.79
CA TYR A 189 -2.46 11.62 -3.18
C TYR A 189 -1.65 10.35 -3.29
N VAL A 190 -1.62 9.76 -4.48
CA VAL A 190 -0.91 8.50 -4.70
C VAL A 190 0.11 8.62 -5.82
N LEU A 191 1.24 7.92 -5.66
CA LEU A 191 2.27 7.73 -6.68
C LEU A 191 2.64 6.25 -6.76
N SER A 192 2.58 5.66 -7.95
CA SER A 192 2.94 4.27 -8.18
C SER A 192 4.44 4.05 -8.01
N ALA A 193 4.84 2.91 -7.46
CA ALA A 193 6.24 2.48 -7.47
C ALA A 193 6.72 2.05 -8.86
N VAL A 194 5.88 2.09 -9.89
CA VAL A 194 6.23 1.86 -11.32
C VAL A 194 5.61 2.90 -12.24
N ASP A 195 6.25 3.18 -13.37
CA ASP A 195 5.74 4.02 -14.45
C ASP A 195 5.22 3.17 -15.62
N ASP A 196 3.96 2.73 -15.51
CA ASP A 196 3.24 1.99 -16.54
C ASP A 196 2.08 2.82 -17.13
N SER A 197 1.25 2.20 -17.97
CA SER A 197 0.09 2.89 -18.55
C SER A 197 -0.99 3.22 -17.53
N TYR A 198 -1.16 2.40 -16.49
CA TYR A 198 -2.16 2.61 -15.45
C TYR A 198 -1.72 3.69 -14.45
N SER A 199 -0.44 3.71 -14.07
CA SER A 199 0.10 4.71 -13.17
C SER A 199 0.12 6.10 -13.79
N LYS A 200 0.22 6.24 -15.12
CA LYS A 200 -0.01 7.53 -15.80
C LYS A 200 -1.40 8.12 -15.57
N LEU A 201 -2.41 7.28 -15.32
CA LEU A 201 -3.78 7.72 -15.02
C LEU A 201 -3.93 8.07 -13.53
N MET A 202 -3.23 7.34 -12.65
CA MET A 202 -3.43 7.40 -11.20
C MET A 202 -2.40 8.24 -10.44
N ASN A 203 -1.20 8.48 -10.98
CA ASN A 203 -0.18 9.29 -10.33
C ASN A 203 -0.70 10.72 -10.13
N GLY A 204 -0.64 11.20 -8.89
CA GLY A 204 -1.17 12.49 -8.49
C GLY A 204 -2.69 12.54 -8.32
N GLN A 205 -3.41 11.44 -8.54
CA GLN A 205 -4.82 11.34 -8.16
C GLN A 205 -4.95 11.16 -6.64
N THR A 206 -6.17 11.37 -6.14
CA THR A 206 -6.46 11.20 -4.72
C THR A 206 -6.43 9.72 -4.32
N LEU A 207 -6.07 9.44 -3.06
CA LEU A 207 -6.16 8.12 -2.46
C LEU A 207 -7.58 7.55 -2.56
N ASP A 208 -8.60 8.38 -2.35
CA ASP A 208 -10.01 7.99 -2.52
C ASP A 208 -10.31 7.53 -3.96
N SER A 209 -9.74 8.19 -4.98
CA SER A 209 -9.87 7.76 -6.37
C SER A 209 -9.31 6.34 -6.56
N LEU A 210 -8.11 6.07 -6.03
CA LEU A 210 -7.49 4.74 -6.15
C LEU A 210 -8.29 3.67 -5.39
N ILE A 211 -8.75 3.98 -4.17
CA ILE A 211 -9.59 3.07 -3.38
C ILE A 211 -10.86 2.73 -4.14
N ASN A 212 -11.50 3.70 -4.79
CA ASN A 212 -12.71 3.46 -5.57
C ASN A 212 -12.46 2.51 -6.75
N GLU A 213 -11.34 2.66 -7.46
CA GLU A 213 -10.95 1.72 -8.53
C GLU A 213 -10.73 0.30 -8.00
N ILE A 214 -10.07 0.15 -6.84
CA ILE A 214 -9.83 -1.15 -6.20
C ILE A 214 -11.15 -1.82 -5.82
N VAL A 215 -12.07 -1.08 -5.18
CA VAL A 215 -13.34 -1.61 -4.67
C VAL A 215 -14.37 -1.84 -5.79
N ALA A 216 -14.31 -1.07 -6.88
CA ALA A 216 -15.20 -1.25 -8.03
C ALA A 216 -14.94 -2.58 -8.75
N ARG A 217 -13.78 -3.18 -8.53
CA ARG A 217 -13.40 -4.45 -9.12
C ARG A 217 -13.97 -5.63 -8.33
N LYS A 218 -14.75 -6.46 -9.02
CA LYS A 218 -15.36 -7.67 -8.46
C LYS A 218 -14.33 -8.78 -8.39
#